data_AF-A0A418XZT3-F1
#
_entry.id   AF-A0A418XZT3-F1
#
_cell.length_a   1.000
_cell.length_b   1.000
_cell.length_c   1.000
_cell.angle_alpha   90.00
_cell.angle_beta   90.00
_cell.angle_gamma   90.00
#
_symmetry.space_group_name_H-M   'P 1'
#
loop_
_entity.id
_entity.type
_entity.pdbx_description
1 polymer ?
#
loop_
_entity_poly.entity_id
_entity_poly.type
_entity_poly.pdbx_seq_one_letter_code
_entity_poly.pdbx_strand_id
1 'polypeptide(L)'
;MDRWGILELEPTSDARAIKRAYARQLKQTRPDEQPEAFQRLHEAYKQALAHAARQSSAQQPCAAPLGEQNTTPETLASWTLTLSDTTTTGSDTVQTETQQAEDILAPLLQRCEALMAEHHGARQPQYWNFLLQQPLFLDDDCHRRFARRLFDLIIAHEAAILGGDTRRTPMSPAVLFSLDNLFFWSSLEADAFRGHDRVMLESLFSRIDDAQQTQPFAGVRGGKKRIAHQPLVSHPSEFALANPLLRGLAMVVDVVMLGLVLKSLFNISWVDTHFSHLRPQGDDMLLLIPIYLLFAALCELSPLRAAPAPWLFGLRVMTRTFKPVTLRHVLRRAAFLLCLPLMLYLNQWALGLNTLVLLVMFINLFLQGDLLQDRFSGTRIINWPETRNRQRERRG
;
A
#
# COMPACT_ATOMS: atom_id res chain seq x y z
N MET A 1 5.15 36.47 25.66
CA MET A 1 6.31 35.67 26.10
C MET A 1 7.43 35.89 25.10
N ASP A 2 8.66 36.08 25.57
CA ASP A 2 9.79 36.38 24.68
C ASP A 2 10.23 35.12 23.91
N ARG A 3 10.49 35.27 22.61
CA ARG A 3 10.82 34.18 21.66
C ARG A 3 12.06 33.39 22.11
N TRP A 4 12.99 34.08 22.75
CA TRP A 4 14.23 33.54 23.28
C TRP A 4 14.01 32.71 24.55
N GLY A 5 13.11 33.17 25.42
CA GLY A 5 12.69 32.42 26.61
C GLY A 5 11.93 31.15 26.26
N ILE A 6 11.15 31.15 25.17
CA ILE A 6 10.51 29.92 24.68
C ILE A 6 11.53 28.95 24.13
N LEU A 7 12.61 29.39 23.48
CA LEU A 7 13.67 28.52 22.93
C LEU A 7 14.77 28.15 23.94
N GLU A 8 14.70 28.65 25.18
CA GLU A 8 15.75 28.56 26.21
C GLU A 8 17.14 28.99 25.67
N LEU A 9 17.17 30.06 24.88
CA LEU A 9 18.37 30.60 24.27
C LEU A 9 18.55 32.07 24.64
N GLU A 10 19.81 32.51 24.72
CA GLU A 10 20.14 33.94 24.67
C GLU A 10 19.96 34.47 23.24
N PRO A 11 19.66 35.78 23.06
CA PRO A 11 19.53 36.39 21.74
C PRO A 11 20.78 36.16 20.89
N THR A 12 20.63 35.42 19.78
CA THR A 12 21.75 35.03 18.92
C THR A 12 21.44 35.23 17.43
N SER A 13 22.48 35.45 16.63
CA SER A 13 22.43 35.51 15.16
C SER A 13 22.80 34.17 14.51
N ASP A 14 23.21 33.15 15.28
CA ASP A 14 23.58 31.85 14.73
C ASP A 14 22.34 30.97 14.46
N ALA A 15 22.00 30.85 13.17
CA ALA A 15 20.90 30.01 12.70
C ALA A 15 21.07 28.53 13.07
N ARG A 16 22.30 28.02 13.25
CA ARG A 16 22.55 26.63 13.66
C ARG A 16 22.22 26.42 15.14
N ALA A 17 22.53 27.39 16.00
CA ALA A 17 22.18 27.35 17.42
C ALA A 17 20.64 27.35 17.62
N ILE A 18 19.91 28.19 16.88
CA ILE A 18 18.45 28.27 16.92
C ILE A 18 17.79 26.95 16.52
N LYS A 19 18.26 26.31 15.43
CA LYS A 19 17.76 25.00 14.96
C LYS A 19 18.01 23.88 15.97
N ARG A 20 19.17 23.89 16.65
CA ARG A 20 19.51 22.89 17.68
C ARG A 20 18.63 23.01 18.92
N ALA A 21 18.33 24.23 19.36
CA ALA A 21 17.44 24.46 20.50
C ALA A 21 16.00 24.04 20.19
N TYR A 22 15.48 24.40 19.02
CA TYR A 22 14.18 23.93 18.54
C TYR A 22 14.08 22.40 18.52
N ALA A 23 15.10 21.70 18.01
CA ALA A 23 15.14 20.25 18.01
C ALA A 23 15.24 19.62 19.41
N ARG A 24 15.82 20.32 20.39
CA ARG A 24 15.87 19.87 21.79
C ARG A 24 14.50 19.98 22.44
N GLN A 25 13.78 21.09 22.26
CA GLN A 25 12.45 21.28 22.83
C GLN A 25 11.37 20.48 22.11
N LEU A 26 11.47 20.30 20.79
CA LEU A 26 10.54 19.48 20.03
C LEU A 26 10.52 18.00 20.51
N LYS A 27 11.62 17.51 21.08
CA LYS A 27 11.66 16.17 21.70
C LYS A 27 10.85 16.08 23.00
N GLN A 28 10.66 17.19 23.69
CA GLN A 28 9.89 17.29 24.93
C GLN A 28 8.42 17.59 24.64
N THR A 29 8.13 18.38 23.60
CA THR A 29 6.77 18.72 23.19
C THR A 29 6.25 17.69 22.18
N ARG A 30 5.53 16.67 22.65
CA ARG A 30 4.86 15.70 21.76
C ARG A 30 3.66 16.36 21.07
N PRO A 31 3.62 16.45 19.73
CA PRO A 31 2.52 17.11 19.00
C PRO A 31 1.16 16.47 19.23
N ASP A 32 1.14 15.16 19.52
CA ASP A 32 -0.09 14.39 19.75
C ASP A 32 -0.70 14.62 21.14
N GLU A 33 0.10 15.07 22.12
CA GLU A 33 -0.33 15.28 23.50
C GLU A 33 -0.54 16.77 23.82
N GLN A 34 0.18 17.68 23.15
CA GLN A 34 0.17 19.13 23.46
C GLN A 34 0.26 20.03 22.20
N PRO A 35 -0.81 20.16 21.40
CA PRO A 35 -0.80 20.91 20.14
C PRO A 35 -0.53 22.42 20.32
N GLU A 36 -1.08 23.04 21.37
CA GLU A 36 -0.88 24.47 21.65
C GLU A 36 0.55 24.82 22.08
N ALA A 37 1.25 23.88 22.74
CA ALA A 37 2.64 24.05 23.12
C ALA A 37 3.56 23.94 21.90
N PHE A 38 3.24 23.04 20.97
CA PHE A 38 3.95 22.91 19.69
C PHE A 38 3.79 24.16 18.81
N GLN A 39 2.60 24.72 18.71
CA GLN A 39 2.37 25.96 17.94
C GLN A 39 3.21 27.12 18.49
N ARG A 40 3.20 27.34 19.81
CA ARG A 40 4.02 28.40 20.45
C ARG A 40 5.52 28.21 20.24
N LEU A 41 5.99 26.96 20.31
CA LEU A 41 7.39 26.62 20.04
C LEU A 41 7.78 26.90 18.57
N HIS A 42 6.89 26.55 17.64
CA HIS A 42 7.10 26.75 16.22
C HIS A 42 7.10 28.25 15.83
N GLU A 43 6.20 29.04 16.41
CA GLU A 43 6.17 30.50 16.22
C GLU A 43 7.43 31.18 16.74
N ALA A 44 7.91 30.80 17.93
CA ALA A 44 9.15 31.33 18.50
C ALA A 44 10.37 31.02 17.61
N TYR A 45 10.45 29.80 17.06
CA TYR A 45 11.47 29.39 16.11
C TYR A 45 11.47 30.24 14.83
N LYS A 46 10.30 30.47 14.23
CA LYS A 46 10.17 31.32 13.03
C LYS A 46 10.63 32.75 13.30
N GLN A 47 10.25 33.32 14.44
CA GLN A 47 10.65 34.68 14.82
C GLN A 47 12.16 34.79 15.08
N ALA A 48 12.77 33.79 15.73
CA ALA A 48 14.21 33.76 15.98
C ALA A 48 15.03 33.65 14.68
N LEU A 49 14.59 32.82 13.72
CA LEU A 49 15.23 32.75 12.39
C LEU A 49 15.12 34.05 11.61
N ALA A 50 13.96 34.70 11.63
CA ALA A 50 13.77 35.99 10.98
C ALA A 50 14.71 37.07 11.59
N HIS A 51 14.96 37.00 12.90
CA HIS A 51 15.91 37.88 13.57
C HIS A 51 17.36 37.60 13.16
N ALA A 52 17.77 36.33 13.11
CA ALA A 52 19.11 35.94 12.67
C ALA A 52 19.39 36.36 11.21
N ALA A 53 18.42 36.15 10.30
CA ALA A 53 18.54 36.52 8.89
C ALA A 53 18.77 38.04 8.72
N ARG A 54 18.02 38.88 9.45
CA ARG A 54 18.19 40.35 9.42
C ARG A 54 19.55 40.81 9.94
N GLN A 55 20.16 40.06 10.85
CA GLN A 55 21.48 40.38 11.40
C GLN A 55 22.61 39.91 10.47
N SER A 56 22.44 38.79 9.77
CA SER A 56 23.41 38.30 8.77
C SER A 56 23.52 39.21 7.55
N SER A 57 22.41 39.84 7.12
CA SER A 57 22.39 40.79 5.99
C SER A 57 23.08 42.14 6.26
N ALA A 58 23.41 42.46 7.52
CA ALA A 58 24.03 43.73 7.88
C ALA A 58 25.58 43.70 7.90
N GLN A 59 26.21 42.54 7.65
CA GLN A 59 27.67 42.37 7.76
C GLN A 59 28.25 41.61 6.55
N GLN A 60 28.57 42.32 5.47
CA GLN A 60 29.52 41.83 4.46
C GLN A 60 30.11 42.97 3.60
N PRO A 61 31.45 43.18 3.62
CA PRO A 61 32.20 43.72 2.49
C PRO A 61 33.04 42.65 1.77
N CYS A 62 32.73 42.50 0.48
CA CYS A 62 33.52 42.17 -0.72
C CYS A 62 34.96 41.63 -0.62
N ALA A 63 35.26 40.50 -1.30
CA ALA A 63 36.32 40.37 -2.33
C ALA A 63 36.49 38.90 -2.83
N ALA A 64 36.52 38.71 -4.15
CA ALA A 64 37.03 37.51 -4.86
C ALA A 64 38.48 37.76 -5.33
N PRO A 65 39.29 36.72 -5.66
CA PRO A 65 39.42 36.35 -7.08
C PRO A 65 39.70 34.85 -7.41
N LEU A 66 39.69 34.63 -8.74
CA LEU A 66 39.81 33.46 -9.62
C LEU A 66 41.03 32.51 -9.46
N GLY A 67 40.87 31.23 -9.87
CA GLY A 67 41.98 30.34 -10.26
C GLY A 67 41.69 28.82 -10.36
N GLU A 68 41.58 28.34 -11.61
CA GLU A 68 42.00 27.03 -12.17
C GLU A 68 41.33 25.67 -11.84
N GLN A 69 41.17 24.91 -12.92
CA GLN A 69 40.40 23.69 -13.08
C GLN A 69 41.17 22.46 -12.58
N ASN A 70 40.58 21.71 -11.64
CA ASN A 70 40.87 20.30 -11.45
C ASN A 70 39.57 19.55 -11.12
N THR A 71 39.24 18.54 -11.92
CA THR A 71 38.00 17.76 -11.83
C THR A 71 38.13 16.68 -10.74
N THR A 72 37.56 16.97 -9.57
CA THR A 72 37.36 16.05 -8.44
C THR A 72 35.85 15.88 -8.21
N PRO A 73 35.35 14.74 -7.68
CA PRO A 73 33.93 14.54 -7.40
C PRO A 73 33.33 15.53 -6.38
N GLU A 74 34.15 16.36 -5.71
CA GLU A 74 33.71 17.49 -4.89
C GLU A 74 33.25 18.71 -5.73
N THR A 75 33.72 18.87 -6.97
CA THR A 75 33.32 19.99 -7.86
C THR A 75 31.88 19.83 -8.39
N LEU A 76 31.29 18.63 -8.28
CA LEU A 76 29.89 18.38 -8.63
C LEU A 76 28.90 18.78 -7.52
N ALA A 77 29.39 19.04 -6.30
CA ALA A 77 28.59 19.37 -5.12
C ALA A 77 28.38 20.89 -4.89
N SER A 78 28.99 21.76 -5.70
CA SER A 78 29.01 23.22 -5.48
C SER A 78 27.91 24.01 -6.21
N TRP A 79 26.85 23.36 -6.68
CA TRP A 79 25.73 24.03 -7.37
C TRP A 79 24.53 24.19 -6.43
N THR A 80 24.65 25.09 -5.46
CA THR A 80 23.51 25.55 -4.65
C THR A 80 23.01 26.85 -5.26
N LEU A 81 21.75 26.90 -5.73
CA LEU A 81 21.15 28.13 -6.26
C LEU A 81 21.00 29.15 -5.13
N THR A 82 21.67 30.31 -5.24
CA THR A 82 21.47 31.47 -4.37
C THR A 82 20.23 32.22 -4.82
N LEU A 83 19.14 32.07 -4.08
CA LEU A 83 17.91 32.86 -4.25
C LEU A 83 18.22 34.34 -3.98
N SER A 84 17.98 35.21 -4.96
CA SER A 84 18.04 36.66 -4.78
C SER A 84 16.65 37.17 -4.42
N ASP A 85 16.50 37.71 -3.21
CA ASP A 85 15.25 38.32 -2.75
C ASP A 85 14.90 39.53 -3.63
N THR A 86 13.81 39.43 -4.40
CA THR A 86 13.20 40.59 -5.06
C THR A 86 11.85 40.86 -4.40
N THR A 87 11.87 41.74 -3.39
CA THR A 87 10.67 42.47 -2.96
C THR A 87 10.20 43.39 -4.08
N THR A 88 9.01 43.18 -4.63
CA THR A 88 8.21 44.27 -5.20
C THR A 88 6.71 43.99 -5.07
N THR A 89 6.06 44.99 -4.50
CA THR A 89 4.64 45.17 -4.21
C THR A 89 3.76 45.23 -5.46
N GLY A 90 2.60 44.58 -5.44
CA GLY A 90 1.36 45.12 -6.06
C GLY A 90 0.80 44.45 -7.33
N SER A 91 -0.31 43.74 -7.14
CA SER A 91 -1.54 43.79 -7.96
C SER A 91 -1.71 43.00 -9.29
N ASP A 92 -0.72 42.28 -9.82
CA ASP A 92 -0.89 41.40 -11.03
C ASP A 92 -0.55 39.91 -10.77
N THR A 93 -0.64 39.50 -9.50
CA THR A 93 0.25 38.52 -8.85
C THR A 93 0.22 37.06 -9.35
N VAL A 94 -0.85 36.54 -9.95
CA VAL A 94 -0.92 35.07 -10.22
C VAL A 94 -0.08 34.62 -11.42
N GLN A 95 0.01 35.44 -12.47
CA GLN A 95 0.79 35.09 -13.67
C GLN A 95 2.28 35.32 -13.48
N THR A 96 2.64 36.42 -12.82
CA THR A 96 4.04 36.79 -12.56
C THR A 96 4.71 35.83 -11.57
N GLU A 97 4.01 35.39 -10.52
CA GLU A 97 4.56 34.41 -9.56
C GLU A 97 4.76 33.01 -10.19
N THR A 98 3.92 32.63 -11.16
CA THR A 98 4.08 31.36 -11.87
C THR A 98 5.28 31.38 -12.81
N GLN A 99 5.47 32.48 -13.55
CA GLN A 99 6.61 32.68 -14.44
C GLN A 99 7.94 32.78 -13.66
N GLN A 100 7.98 33.55 -12.57
CA GLN A 100 9.16 33.67 -11.72
C GLN A 100 9.58 32.33 -11.11
N ALA A 101 8.61 31.52 -10.66
CA ALA A 101 8.91 30.17 -10.16
C ALA A 101 9.43 29.24 -11.27
N GLU A 102 8.95 29.39 -12.51
CA GLU A 102 9.44 28.60 -13.64
C GLU A 102 10.87 28.99 -14.03
N ASP A 103 11.20 30.29 -14.00
CA ASP A 103 12.57 30.79 -14.23
C ASP A 103 13.56 30.26 -13.19
N ILE A 104 13.13 30.10 -11.94
CA ILE A 104 13.96 29.54 -10.85
C ILE A 104 14.22 28.03 -11.06
N LEU A 105 13.24 27.28 -11.58
CA LEU A 105 13.35 25.83 -11.78
C LEU A 105 14.03 25.45 -13.12
N ALA A 106 13.95 26.32 -14.12
CA ALA A 106 14.51 26.11 -15.46
C ALA A 106 15.99 25.62 -15.49
N PRO A 107 16.95 26.26 -14.79
CA PRO A 107 18.34 25.81 -14.82
C PRO A 107 18.52 24.40 -14.23
N LEU A 108 17.67 24.05 -13.26
CA LEU A 108 17.71 22.75 -12.61
C LEU A 108 17.16 21.65 -13.52
N LEU A 109 16.03 21.93 -14.18
CA LEU A 109 15.43 21.03 -15.18
C LEU A 109 16.38 20.80 -16.37
N GLN A 110 17.04 21.86 -16.86
CA GLN A 110 18.03 21.75 -17.93
C GLN A 110 19.21 20.85 -17.54
N ARG A 111 19.65 20.92 -16.27
CA ARG A 111 20.70 20.02 -15.76
C ARG A 111 20.21 18.57 -15.70
N CYS A 112 18.98 18.33 -15.26
CA CYS A 112 18.39 17.00 -15.27
C CYS A 112 18.30 16.44 -16.69
N GLU A 113 17.92 17.25 -17.67
CA GLU A 113 17.87 16.85 -19.08
C GLU A 113 19.25 16.46 -19.61
N ALA A 114 20.28 17.27 -19.37
CA ALA A 114 21.66 16.95 -19.74
C ALA A 114 22.13 15.64 -19.11
N LEU A 115 21.79 15.42 -17.83
CA LEU A 115 22.17 14.22 -17.09
C LEU A 115 21.43 12.97 -17.58
N MET A 116 20.19 13.10 -18.05
CA MET A 116 19.44 12.00 -18.71
C MET A 116 20.00 11.67 -20.10
N ALA A 117 20.56 12.65 -20.80
CA ALA A 117 21.24 12.42 -22.07
C ALA A 117 22.57 11.66 -21.89
N GLU A 118 23.22 11.81 -20.74
CA GLU A 118 24.44 11.07 -20.40
C GLU A 118 24.15 9.62 -19.97
N HIS A 119 24.93 8.66 -20.49
CA HIS A 119 24.79 7.22 -20.20
C HIS A 119 24.91 6.88 -18.71
N HIS A 120 25.71 7.62 -17.97
CA HIS A 120 25.93 7.40 -16.54
C HIS A 120 24.77 7.90 -15.69
N GLY A 121 24.16 9.02 -16.07
CA GLY A 121 23.03 9.61 -15.36
C GLY A 121 21.75 8.79 -15.49
N ALA A 122 21.53 8.15 -16.65
CA ALA A 122 20.40 7.26 -16.84
C ALA A 122 20.50 5.94 -16.05
N ARG A 123 21.72 5.50 -15.70
CA ARG A 123 21.95 4.18 -15.09
C ARG A 123 22.18 4.22 -13.58
N GLN A 124 22.87 5.23 -13.08
CA GLN A 124 23.37 5.24 -11.71
C GLN A 124 22.65 6.31 -10.86
N PRO A 125 21.97 5.91 -9.76
CA PRO A 125 21.18 6.84 -8.94
C PRO A 125 22.03 7.88 -8.21
N GLN A 126 23.31 7.60 -7.95
CA GLN A 126 24.23 8.50 -7.24
C GLN A 126 24.40 9.87 -7.90
N TYR A 127 24.25 9.96 -9.23
CA TYR A 127 24.33 11.23 -9.94
C TYR A 127 23.13 12.14 -9.68
N TRP A 128 22.03 11.61 -9.14
CA TRP A 128 20.83 12.37 -8.80
C TRP A 128 20.83 12.90 -7.36
N ASN A 129 21.85 12.56 -6.55
CA ASN A 129 21.94 12.95 -5.14
C ASN A 129 21.97 14.48 -4.92
N PHE A 130 22.40 15.27 -5.92
CA PHE A 130 22.40 16.72 -5.82
C PHE A 130 20.99 17.31 -5.58
N LEU A 131 19.94 16.59 -5.99
CA LEU A 131 18.55 16.98 -5.75
C LEU A 131 18.21 16.96 -4.25
N LEU A 132 18.82 16.10 -3.45
CA LEU A 132 18.59 16.02 -2.00
C LEU A 132 19.11 17.26 -1.25
N GLN A 133 20.03 18.01 -1.86
CA GLN A 133 20.68 19.17 -1.25
C GLN A 133 20.06 20.50 -1.68
N GLN A 134 19.01 20.49 -2.51
CA GLN A 134 18.42 21.70 -3.04
C GLN A 134 17.50 22.37 -2.01
N PRO A 135 17.76 23.64 -1.64
CA PRO A 135 16.91 24.36 -0.69
C PRO A 135 15.52 24.66 -1.27
N LEU A 136 15.39 24.65 -2.60
CA LEU A 136 14.14 24.91 -3.32
C LEU A 136 13.05 23.88 -3.02
N PHE A 137 13.42 22.66 -2.62
CA PHE A 137 12.47 21.59 -2.29
C PHE A 137 11.93 21.65 -0.86
N LEU A 138 12.32 22.67 -0.07
CA LEU A 138 11.69 22.98 1.21
C LEU A 138 10.29 23.59 1.03
N ASP A 139 10.01 24.17 -0.13
CA ASP A 139 8.68 24.66 -0.49
C ASP A 139 7.88 23.56 -1.20
N ASP A 140 6.70 23.25 -0.66
CA ASP A 140 5.82 22.19 -1.17
C ASP A 140 5.29 22.49 -2.59
N ASP A 141 5.13 23.77 -2.94
CA ASP A 141 4.68 24.18 -4.26
C ASP A 141 5.78 24.05 -5.31
N CYS A 142 7.00 24.52 -5.00
CA CYS A 142 8.17 24.30 -5.84
C CYS A 142 8.48 22.82 -6.02
N HIS A 143 8.40 22.01 -4.95
CA HIS A 143 8.61 20.56 -5.02
C HIS A 143 7.61 19.88 -5.97
N ARG A 144 6.31 20.16 -5.82
CA ARG A 144 5.27 19.58 -6.70
C ARG A 144 5.41 20.02 -8.15
N ARG A 145 5.70 21.30 -8.40
CA ARG A 145 5.89 21.82 -9.76
C ARG A 145 7.10 21.18 -10.43
N PHE A 146 8.23 21.12 -9.72
CA PHE A 146 9.44 20.50 -10.21
C PHE A 146 9.23 19.00 -10.49
N ALA A 147 8.60 18.28 -9.55
CA ALA A 147 8.28 16.87 -9.68
C ALA A 147 7.52 16.58 -10.98
N ARG A 148 6.52 17.40 -11.30
CA ARG A 148 5.73 17.25 -12.52
C ARG A 148 6.55 17.48 -13.78
N ARG A 149 7.34 18.56 -13.82
CA ARG A 149 8.17 18.91 -14.99
C ARG A 149 9.29 17.89 -15.24
N LEU A 150 9.92 17.39 -14.18
CA LEU A 150 10.92 16.33 -14.29
C LEU A 150 10.30 15.04 -14.85
N PHE A 151 9.09 14.69 -14.41
CA PHE A 151 8.38 13.53 -14.93
C PHE A 151 8.03 13.67 -16.42
N ASP A 152 7.56 14.86 -16.85
CA ASP A 152 7.29 15.15 -18.25
C ASP A 152 8.55 14.99 -19.12
N LEU A 153 9.71 15.44 -18.62
CA LEU A 153 11.00 15.27 -19.31
C LEU A 153 11.39 13.79 -19.44
N ILE A 154 11.16 12.98 -18.40
CA ILE A 154 11.43 11.54 -18.45
C ILE A 154 10.56 10.84 -19.49
N ILE A 155 9.27 11.18 -19.55
CA ILE A 155 8.37 10.65 -20.56
C ILE A 155 8.84 11.04 -21.96
N ALA A 156 9.18 12.31 -22.17
CA ALA A 156 9.67 12.79 -23.46
C ALA A 156 10.97 12.07 -23.88
N HIS A 157 11.89 11.85 -22.93
CA HIS A 157 13.13 11.13 -23.17
C HIS A 157 12.89 9.67 -23.57
N GLU A 158 12.02 8.97 -22.85
CA GLU A 158 11.71 7.57 -23.15
C GLU A 158 10.88 7.40 -24.43
N ALA A 159 9.98 8.35 -24.72
CA ALA A 159 9.25 8.40 -25.99
C ALA A 159 10.20 8.60 -27.18
N ALA A 160 11.25 9.42 -27.03
CA ALA A 160 12.27 9.60 -28.07
C ALA A 160 13.05 8.31 -28.36
N ILE A 161 13.32 7.49 -27.33
CA ILE A 161 13.95 6.16 -27.49
C ILE A 161 13.04 5.23 -28.29
N LEU A 162 11.74 5.18 -27.95
CA LEU A 162 10.76 4.39 -28.67
C LEU A 162 10.58 4.86 -30.12
N GLY A 163 10.75 6.17 -30.37
CA GLY A 163 10.77 6.79 -31.70
C GLY A 163 12.02 6.50 -32.53
N GLY A 164 13.00 5.74 -32.01
CA GLY A 164 14.16 5.26 -32.76
C GLY A 164 15.47 6.01 -32.50
N ASP A 165 15.54 6.91 -31.52
CA ASP A 165 16.79 7.57 -31.14
C ASP A 165 17.69 6.64 -30.30
N THR A 166 18.58 5.91 -30.98
CA THR A 166 19.51 4.94 -30.36
C THR A 166 20.66 5.58 -29.57
N ARG A 167 20.81 6.92 -29.63
CA ARG A 167 21.84 7.63 -28.85
C ARG A 167 21.46 7.82 -27.39
N ARG A 168 20.17 7.69 -27.09
CA ARG A 168 19.62 7.84 -25.74
C ARG A 168 19.55 6.50 -25.04
N THR A 169 19.83 6.51 -23.74
CA THR A 169 19.79 5.31 -22.93
C THR A 169 18.53 5.29 -22.08
N PRO A 170 17.82 4.13 -22.01
CA PRO A 170 16.64 4.02 -21.18
C PRO A 170 17.04 4.14 -19.71
N MET A 171 16.21 4.85 -18.95
CA MET A 171 16.41 5.04 -17.52
C MET A 171 16.36 3.71 -16.79
N SER A 172 17.34 3.47 -15.92
CA SER A 172 17.38 2.24 -15.14
C SER A 172 16.25 2.23 -14.10
N PRO A 173 15.69 1.05 -13.78
CA PRO A 173 14.65 0.95 -12.76
C PRO A 173 15.09 1.49 -11.39
N ALA A 174 16.39 1.40 -11.07
CA ALA A 174 16.95 1.93 -9.83
C ALA A 174 16.95 3.46 -9.78
N VAL A 175 17.23 4.13 -10.90
CA VAL A 175 17.16 5.60 -11.00
C VAL A 175 15.71 6.06 -10.88
N LEU A 176 14.79 5.43 -11.62
CA LEU A 176 13.36 5.75 -11.54
C LEU A 176 12.80 5.58 -10.13
N PHE A 177 13.18 4.50 -9.45
CA PHE A 177 12.81 4.26 -8.06
C PHE A 177 13.38 5.31 -7.09
N SER A 178 14.65 5.69 -7.27
CA SER A 178 15.26 6.74 -6.45
C SER A 178 14.53 8.08 -6.59
N LEU A 179 14.15 8.42 -7.82
CA LEU A 179 13.41 9.66 -8.10
C LEU A 179 11.96 9.60 -7.62
N ASP A 180 11.28 8.44 -7.74
CA ASP A 180 9.95 8.24 -7.17
C ASP A 180 9.95 8.41 -5.64
N ASN A 181 10.99 7.95 -4.95
CA ASN A 181 11.12 8.15 -3.51
C ASN A 181 11.34 9.62 -3.12
N LEU A 182 11.95 10.42 -4.00
CA LEU A 182 12.25 11.83 -3.73
C LEU A 182 11.05 12.73 -4.06
N PHE A 183 10.31 12.41 -5.13
CA PHE A 183 9.24 13.26 -5.66
C PHE A 183 7.84 12.68 -5.54
N PHE A 184 7.71 11.43 -5.09
CA PHE A 184 6.44 10.73 -4.88
C PHE A 184 5.56 10.72 -6.14
N TRP A 185 6.07 10.31 -7.30
CA TRP A 185 5.27 10.29 -8.53
C TRP A 185 4.14 9.27 -8.48
N SER A 186 4.37 8.11 -7.88
CA SER A 186 3.33 7.10 -7.56
C SER A 186 2.22 7.64 -6.64
N SER A 187 2.44 8.81 -6.05
CA SER A 187 1.54 9.51 -5.14
C SER A 187 0.72 10.62 -5.78
N LEU A 188 1.06 11.02 -7.00
CA LEU A 188 0.37 12.10 -7.68
C LEU A 188 -1.03 11.63 -8.10
N GLU A 189 -1.98 12.56 -8.05
CA GLU A 189 -3.35 12.31 -8.51
C GLU A 189 -3.34 11.93 -9.99
N ALA A 190 -4.28 11.07 -10.42
CA ALA A 190 -4.40 10.64 -11.82
C ALA A 190 -4.52 11.82 -12.80
N ASP A 191 -5.00 12.96 -12.31
CA ASP A 191 -5.14 14.20 -13.06
C ASP A 191 -3.82 14.87 -13.41
N ALA A 192 -2.75 14.59 -12.65
CA ALA A 192 -1.41 15.11 -12.92
C ALA A 192 -0.84 14.59 -14.25
N PHE A 193 -1.28 13.40 -14.67
CA PHE A 193 -0.79 12.68 -15.86
C PHE A 193 -1.69 12.81 -17.09
N ARG A 194 -2.75 13.63 -17.04
CA ARG A 194 -3.61 13.89 -18.21
C ARG A 194 -2.77 14.51 -19.33
N GLY A 195 -2.69 13.82 -20.47
CA GLY A 195 -1.96 14.27 -21.67
C GLY A 195 -0.87 13.30 -22.16
N HIS A 196 -0.47 12.32 -21.34
CA HIS A 196 0.53 11.32 -21.69
C HIS A 196 -0.09 10.01 -22.17
N ASP A 197 0.65 9.24 -23.00
CA ASP A 197 0.21 7.93 -23.47
C ASP A 197 0.09 6.94 -22.30
N ARG A 198 -1.07 6.29 -22.18
CA ARG A 198 -1.39 5.36 -21.09
C ARG A 198 -0.48 4.15 -21.08
N VAL A 199 -0.14 3.62 -22.25
CA VAL A 199 0.72 2.43 -22.37
C VAL A 199 2.12 2.74 -21.86
N MET A 200 2.61 3.95 -22.15
CA MET A 200 3.92 4.41 -21.73
C MET A 200 3.99 4.65 -20.22
N LEU A 201 2.96 5.28 -19.66
CA LEU A 201 2.82 5.48 -18.22
C LEU A 201 2.80 4.13 -17.47
N GLU A 202 2.03 3.16 -17.95
CA GLU A 202 1.92 1.84 -17.34
C GLU A 202 3.26 1.10 -17.34
N SER A 203 4.02 1.19 -18.45
CA SER A 203 5.38 0.64 -18.57
C SER A 203 6.40 1.30 -17.63
N LEU A 204 6.29 2.60 -17.39
CA LEU A 204 7.17 3.30 -16.44
C LEU A 204 6.85 2.92 -15.00
N PHE A 205 5.57 2.95 -14.61
CA PHE A 205 5.17 2.57 -13.26
C PHE A 205 5.41 1.09 -12.95
N SER A 206 5.22 0.19 -13.93
CA SER A 206 5.57 -1.22 -13.74
C SER A 206 7.07 -1.40 -13.46
N ARG A 207 7.94 -0.66 -14.15
CA ARG A 207 9.39 -0.66 -13.90
C ARG A 207 9.76 -0.13 -12.52
N ILE A 208 9.04 0.88 -12.02
CA ILE A 208 9.22 1.43 -10.67
C ILE A 208 8.80 0.39 -9.62
N ASP A 209 7.65 -0.25 -9.80
CA ASP A 209 7.11 -1.28 -8.90
C ASP A 209 8.02 -2.52 -8.84
N ASP A 210 8.56 -2.95 -9.99
CA ASP A 210 9.49 -4.09 -10.07
C ASP A 210 10.83 -3.78 -9.36
N ALA A 211 11.33 -2.54 -9.47
CA ALA A 211 12.52 -2.09 -8.75
C ALA A 211 12.31 -2.11 -7.23
N GLN A 212 11.13 -1.71 -6.76
CA GLN A 212 10.76 -1.73 -5.35
C GLN A 212 10.76 -3.15 -4.76
N GLN A 213 10.40 -4.16 -5.55
CA GLN A 213 10.45 -5.57 -5.12
C GLN A 213 11.88 -6.11 -5.02
N THR A 214 12.80 -5.55 -5.82
CA THR A 214 14.16 -6.09 -6.00
C THR A 214 15.18 -5.42 -5.05
N GLN A 215 14.94 -4.17 -4.64
CA GLN A 215 15.80 -3.44 -3.69
C GLN A 215 15.00 -2.93 -2.48
N PRO A 216 14.86 -3.71 -1.40
CA PRO A 216 14.22 -3.25 -0.18
C PRO A 216 15.17 -2.28 0.55
N PHE A 217 15.15 -1.00 0.17
CA PHE A 217 15.83 0.02 0.98
C PHE A 217 15.12 0.16 2.33
N ALA A 218 15.90 -0.03 3.39
CA ALA A 218 15.48 0.13 4.77
C ALA A 218 14.98 1.56 4.99
N GLY A 219 13.74 1.67 5.50
CA GLY A 219 13.06 2.93 5.73
C GLY A 219 13.92 3.95 6.46
N VAL A 220 14.22 5.06 5.80
CA VAL A 220 14.76 6.26 6.42
C VAL A 220 13.60 7.21 6.67
N ARG A 221 13.28 7.34 7.96
CA ARG A 221 12.49 8.36 8.67
C ARG A 221 11.50 9.20 7.83
N GLY A 222 10.21 8.92 8.04
CA GLY A 222 9.16 9.95 7.97
C GLY A 222 8.15 9.78 6.85
N GLY A 223 8.43 8.94 5.85
CA GLY A 223 7.40 8.55 4.89
C GLY A 223 6.32 7.75 5.61
N LYS A 224 5.09 8.27 5.66
CA LYS A 224 3.90 7.44 5.95
C LYS A 224 4.09 6.17 5.15
N LYS A 225 4.22 5.02 5.83
CA LYS A 225 4.07 3.71 5.19
C LYS A 225 2.80 3.85 4.37
N ARG A 226 2.92 3.97 3.04
CA ARG A 226 1.79 3.79 2.16
C ARG A 226 1.35 2.38 2.50
N ILE A 227 0.23 2.30 3.24
CA ILE A 227 -0.55 1.08 3.35
C ILE A 227 -0.61 0.64 1.90
N ALA A 228 0.06 -0.46 1.56
CA ALA A 228 0.01 -1.00 0.22
C ALA A 228 -1.46 -0.93 -0.17
N HIS A 229 -1.80 -0.11 -1.17
CA HIS A 229 -3.16 -0.03 -1.64
C HIS A 229 -3.43 -1.47 -2.06
N GLN A 230 -4.13 -2.18 -1.19
CA GLN A 230 -4.56 -3.53 -1.42
C GLN A 230 -5.29 -3.41 -2.75
N PRO A 231 -4.80 -4.08 -3.82
CA PRO A 231 -5.19 -3.82 -5.18
C PRO A 231 -6.70 -3.69 -5.17
N LEU A 232 -7.18 -2.50 -5.52
CA LEU A 232 -8.54 -2.00 -5.30
C LEU A 232 -9.47 -3.22 -5.27
N VAL A 233 -9.81 -3.70 -4.06
CA VAL A 233 -10.62 -4.90 -3.97
C VAL A 233 -11.90 -4.50 -4.66
N SER A 234 -12.14 -5.10 -5.84
CA SER A 234 -13.37 -4.95 -6.60
C SER A 234 -14.49 -4.94 -5.60
N HIS A 235 -15.22 -3.83 -5.56
CA HIS A 235 -16.11 -3.49 -4.46
C HIS A 235 -16.86 -4.73 -3.98
N PRO A 236 -17.04 -4.94 -2.65
CA PRO A 236 -17.88 -6.04 -2.14
C PRO A 236 -19.31 -6.07 -2.72
N SER A 237 -19.70 -5.09 -3.54
CA SER A 237 -20.94 -5.02 -4.30
C SER A 237 -20.94 -5.78 -5.64
N GLU A 238 -19.81 -6.24 -6.18
CA GLU A 238 -19.79 -6.98 -7.46
C GLU A 238 -20.12 -8.47 -7.30
N PHE A 239 -19.69 -9.09 -6.19
CA PHE A 239 -19.90 -10.50 -5.91
C PHE A 239 -20.97 -10.69 -4.83
N ALA A 240 -22.03 -11.46 -5.14
CA ALA A 240 -23.07 -11.79 -4.18
C ALA A 240 -22.54 -12.85 -3.21
N LEU A 241 -22.38 -12.49 -1.93
CA LEU A 241 -22.03 -13.44 -0.88
C LEU A 241 -23.19 -14.40 -0.64
N ALA A 242 -22.87 -15.67 -0.43
CA ALA A 242 -23.89 -16.68 -0.17
C ALA A 242 -24.54 -16.47 1.20
N ASN A 243 -25.88 -16.59 1.27
CA ASN A 243 -26.65 -16.50 2.51
C ASN A 243 -26.21 -17.61 3.50
N PRO A 244 -25.96 -17.29 4.78
CA PRO A 244 -25.58 -18.29 5.79
C PRO A 244 -26.58 -19.45 5.92
N LEU A 245 -27.88 -19.21 5.76
CA LEU A 245 -28.90 -20.26 5.82
C LEU A 245 -28.75 -21.26 4.66
N LEU A 246 -28.52 -20.76 3.45
CA LEU A 246 -28.33 -21.62 2.27
C LEU A 246 -27.07 -22.48 2.41
N ARG A 247 -26.00 -21.92 2.99
CA ARG A 247 -24.77 -22.66 3.29
C ARG A 247 -25.01 -23.78 4.31
N GLY A 248 -25.76 -23.47 5.38
CA GLY A 248 -26.13 -24.45 6.40
C GLY A 248 -26.96 -25.59 5.80
N LEU A 249 -27.97 -25.26 5.00
CA LEU A 249 -28.80 -26.24 4.30
C LEU A 249 -27.97 -27.13 3.36
N ALA A 250 -27.05 -26.54 2.60
CA ALA A 250 -26.14 -27.29 1.73
C ALA A 250 -25.28 -28.29 2.49
N MET A 251 -24.71 -27.89 3.63
CA MET A 251 -23.94 -28.78 4.49
C MET A 251 -24.80 -29.94 5.04
N VAL A 252 -26.03 -29.66 5.49
CA VAL A 252 -26.95 -30.70 5.98
C VAL A 252 -27.29 -31.69 4.87
N VAL A 253 -27.57 -31.21 3.67
CA VAL A 253 -27.86 -32.06 2.50
C VAL A 253 -26.67 -32.98 2.20
N ASP A 254 -25.45 -32.45 2.16
CA ASP A 254 -24.26 -33.27 1.91
C ASP A 254 -24.02 -34.31 3.02
N VAL A 255 -24.19 -33.96 4.30
CA VAL A 255 -24.01 -34.91 5.41
C VAL A 255 -25.06 -36.03 5.37
N VAL A 256 -26.32 -35.71 5.09
CA VAL A 256 -27.38 -36.72 4.93
C VAL A 256 -27.09 -37.61 3.72
N MET A 257 -26.70 -37.02 2.59
CA MET A 257 -26.38 -37.76 1.37
C MET A 257 -25.19 -38.70 1.59
N LEU A 258 -24.13 -38.23 2.25
CA LEU A 258 -22.99 -39.05 2.63
C LEU A 258 -23.42 -40.20 3.54
N GLY A 259 -24.30 -39.95 4.51
CA GLY A 259 -24.84 -40.99 5.40
C GLY A 259 -25.65 -42.05 4.66
N LEU A 260 -26.47 -41.65 3.68
CA LEU A 260 -27.22 -42.57 2.82
C LEU A 260 -26.30 -43.41 1.94
N VAL A 261 -25.27 -42.80 1.33
CA VAL A 261 -24.25 -43.51 0.55
C VAL A 261 -23.52 -44.53 1.42
N LEU A 262 -23.10 -44.14 2.62
CA LEU A 262 -22.43 -45.04 3.55
C LEU A 262 -23.33 -46.21 3.95
N LYS A 263 -24.60 -45.95 4.31
CA LYS A 263 -25.59 -46.99 4.59
C LYS A 263 -25.82 -47.92 3.39
N SER A 264 -25.87 -47.38 2.18
CA SER A 264 -26.02 -48.16 0.95
C SER A 264 -24.80 -49.03 0.66
N LEU A 265 -23.59 -48.54 0.96
CA LEU A 265 -22.35 -49.32 0.82
C LEU A 265 -22.33 -50.52 1.76
N PHE A 266 -22.79 -50.34 3.01
CA PHE A 266 -22.95 -51.44 3.96
C PHE A 266 -24.08 -52.43 3.61
N ASN A 267 -24.90 -52.13 2.61
CA ASN A 267 -25.86 -53.10 2.08
C ASN A 267 -25.24 -54.06 1.05
N ILE A 268 -24.00 -53.79 0.61
CA ILE A 268 -23.26 -54.68 -0.29
C ILE A 268 -22.66 -55.82 0.54
N SER A 269 -23.01 -57.06 0.20
CA SER A 269 -22.59 -58.27 0.95
C SER A 269 -21.09 -58.36 1.19
N TRP A 270 -20.27 -57.97 0.22
CA TRP A 270 -18.81 -57.96 0.37
C TRP A 270 -18.32 -56.93 1.40
N VAL A 271 -18.93 -55.75 1.43
CA VAL A 271 -18.56 -54.66 2.35
C VAL A 271 -19.00 -55.03 3.77
N ASP A 272 -20.21 -55.54 3.93
CA ASP A 272 -20.73 -55.96 5.24
C ASP A 272 -19.88 -57.09 5.85
N THR A 273 -19.46 -58.07 5.04
CA THR A 273 -18.61 -59.18 5.51
C THR A 273 -17.22 -58.73 5.96
N HIS A 274 -16.58 -57.78 5.26
CA HIS A 274 -15.21 -57.33 5.59
C HIS A 274 -15.16 -56.17 6.58
N PHE A 275 -16.18 -55.31 6.61
CA PHE A 275 -16.18 -54.04 7.34
C PHE A 275 -17.34 -53.89 8.32
N SER A 276 -18.08 -54.95 8.65
CA SER A 276 -19.19 -54.92 9.63
C SER A 276 -18.86 -54.19 10.94
N HIS A 277 -17.61 -54.27 11.42
CA HIS A 277 -17.12 -53.58 12.62
C HIS A 277 -17.11 -52.04 12.51
N LEU A 278 -17.07 -51.49 11.30
CA LEU A 278 -17.10 -50.04 11.01
C LEU A 278 -18.51 -49.53 10.68
N ARG A 279 -19.54 -50.38 10.82
CA ARG A 279 -20.92 -50.00 10.50
C ARG A 279 -21.36 -48.89 11.46
N PRO A 280 -21.68 -47.68 10.96
CA PRO A 280 -22.11 -46.59 11.81
C PRO A 280 -23.42 -46.95 12.51
N GLN A 281 -23.45 -46.85 13.83
CA GLN A 281 -24.68 -46.99 14.62
C GLN A 281 -25.46 -45.67 14.58
N GLY A 282 -26.75 -45.70 14.94
CA GLY A 282 -27.68 -44.58 14.70
C GLY A 282 -27.24 -43.22 15.21
N ASP A 283 -26.46 -43.17 16.29
CA ASP A 283 -26.02 -41.94 16.96
C ASP A 283 -24.65 -41.40 16.48
N ASP A 284 -23.97 -42.08 15.57
CA ASP A 284 -22.62 -41.72 15.10
C ASP A 284 -22.59 -40.59 14.06
N MET A 285 -23.68 -39.81 13.91
CA MET A 285 -23.73 -38.69 12.95
C MET A 285 -22.59 -37.69 13.16
N LEU A 286 -22.16 -37.47 14.41
CA LEU A 286 -21.03 -36.59 14.71
C LEU A 286 -19.70 -37.10 14.15
N LEU A 287 -19.51 -38.43 14.05
CA LEU A 287 -18.32 -39.05 13.47
C LEU A 287 -18.30 -38.96 11.94
N LEU A 288 -19.45 -38.75 11.30
CA LEU A 288 -19.55 -38.56 9.85
C LEU A 288 -19.04 -37.16 9.42
N ILE A 289 -19.13 -36.17 10.31
CA ILE A 289 -18.72 -34.79 10.05
C ILE A 289 -17.23 -34.67 9.63
N PRO A 290 -16.23 -35.24 10.33
CA PRO A 290 -14.83 -35.15 9.89
C PRO A 290 -14.59 -35.83 8.54
N ILE A 291 -15.24 -36.96 8.27
CA ILE A 291 -15.17 -37.65 6.97
C ILE A 291 -15.72 -36.74 5.87
N TYR A 292 -16.87 -36.12 6.10
CA TYR A 292 -17.45 -35.14 5.21
C TYR A 292 -16.53 -33.93 4.99
N LEU A 293 -15.92 -33.37 6.04
CA LEU A 293 -15.03 -32.22 5.91
C LEU A 293 -13.79 -32.53 5.06
N LEU A 294 -13.24 -33.74 5.18
CA LEU A 294 -12.13 -34.19 4.33
C LEU A 294 -12.56 -34.35 2.88
N PHE A 295 -13.73 -34.96 2.65
CA PHE A 295 -14.30 -35.09 1.31
C PHE A 295 -14.58 -33.72 0.68
N ALA A 296 -15.21 -32.81 1.42
CA ALA A 296 -15.47 -31.44 0.99
C ALA A 296 -14.16 -30.69 0.66
N ALA A 297 -13.10 -30.88 1.46
CA ALA A 297 -11.79 -30.30 1.20
C ALA A 297 -11.19 -30.76 -0.15
N LEU A 298 -11.36 -32.04 -0.51
CA LEU A 298 -10.93 -32.57 -1.81
C LEU A 298 -11.74 -31.94 -2.96
N CYS A 299 -13.05 -31.79 -2.80
CA CYS A 299 -13.91 -31.15 -3.80
C CYS A 299 -13.63 -29.64 -3.95
N GLU A 300 -13.24 -28.95 -2.87
CA GLU A 300 -12.87 -27.53 -2.90
C GLU A 300 -11.54 -27.27 -3.62
N LEU A 301 -10.62 -28.24 -3.60
CA LEU A 301 -9.35 -28.20 -4.35
C LEU A 301 -9.53 -28.59 -5.83
N SER A 302 -10.59 -29.32 -6.15
CA SER A 302 -10.97 -29.71 -7.50
C SER A 302 -11.50 -28.51 -8.32
N PRO A 303 -11.52 -28.59 -9.67
CA PRO A 303 -12.16 -27.58 -10.54
C PRO A 303 -13.62 -27.26 -10.18
N LEU A 304 -14.30 -28.12 -9.42
CA LEU A 304 -15.65 -27.87 -8.90
C LEU A 304 -15.70 -26.70 -7.90
N ARG A 305 -14.61 -26.48 -7.14
CA ARG A 305 -14.43 -25.39 -6.16
C ARG A 305 -15.53 -25.32 -5.09
N ALA A 306 -16.21 -26.44 -4.84
CA ALA A 306 -17.31 -26.58 -3.90
C ALA A 306 -17.61 -28.06 -3.69
N ALA A 307 -18.15 -28.41 -2.51
CA ALA A 307 -18.73 -29.72 -2.24
C ALA A 307 -20.01 -29.94 -3.08
N PRO A 308 -20.53 -31.18 -3.20
CA PRO A 308 -21.60 -31.51 -4.14
C PRO A 308 -22.87 -30.65 -3.99
N ALA A 309 -23.44 -30.54 -2.79
CA ALA A 309 -24.65 -29.74 -2.57
C ALA A 309 -24.39 -28.23 -2.72
N PRO A 310 -23.32 -27.63 -2.15
CA PRO A 310 -22.97 -26.24 -2.42
C PRO A 310 -22.80 -25.96 -3.92
N TRP A 311 -22.16 -26.87 -4.65
CA TRP A 311 -22.00 -26.76 -6.11
C TRP A 311 -23.35 -26.79 -6.83
N LEU A 312 -24.26 -27.68 -6.42
CA LEU A 312 -25.62 -27.79 -6.96
C LEU A 312 -26.42 -26.49 -6.74
N PHE A 313 -26.25 -25.83 -5.59
CA PHE A 313 -26.85 -24.53 -5.30
C PHE A 313 -26.13 -23.35 -6.00
N GLY A 314 -25.13 -23.62 -6.84
CA GLY A 314 -24.37 -22.59 -7.55
C GLY A 314 -23.41 -21.82 -6.65
N LEU A 315 -23.08 -22.35 -5.47
CA LEU A 315 -22.11 -21.76 -4.55
C LEU A 315 -20.69 -22.15 -4.95
N ARG A 316 -19.76 -21.22 -4.82
CA ARG A 316 -18.33 -21.46 -5.07
C ARG A 316 -17.49 -20.87 -3.96
N VAL A 317 -16.46 -21.62 -3.57
CA VAL A 317 -15.48 -21.19 -2.57
C VAL A 317 -14.32 -20.51 -3.29
N MET A 318 -13.95 -19.32 -2.81
CA MET A 318 -12.92 -18.46 -3.38
C MET A 318 -12.02 -17.91 -2.27
N THR A 319 -10.85 -17.40 -2.61
CA THR A 319 -10.06 -16.58 -1.66
C THR A 319 -10.70 -15.20 -1.47
N ARG A 320 -10.22 -14.43 -0.48
CA ARG A 320 -10.56 -13.00 -0.32
C ARG A 320 -10.33 -12.14 -1.57
N THR A 321 -9.41 -12.57 -2.44
CA THR A 321 -9.06 -11.91 -3.70
C THR A 321 -9.77 -12.52 -4.91
N PHE A 322 -10.81 -13.33 -4.69
CA PHE A 322 -11.59 -14.01 -5.73
C PHE A 322 -10.74 -14.89 -6.67
N LYS A 323 -9.64 -15.46 -6.14
CA LYS A 323 -8.79 -16.44 -6.81
C LYS A 323 -9.16 -17.87 -6.37
N PRO A 324 -8.78 -18.91 -7.13
CA PRO A 324 -8.98 -20.29 -6.70
C PRO A 324 -8.31 -20.56 -5.35
N VAL A 325 -8.97 -21.40 -4.55
CA VAL A 325 -8.58 -21.72 -3.19
C VAL A 325 -7.31 -22.60 -3.21
N THR A 326 -6.39 -22.37 -2.28
CA THR A 326 -5.19 -23.21 -2.14
C THR A 326 -5.31 -24.13 -0.91
N LEU A 327 -4.49 -25.19 -0.87
CA LEU A 327 -4.46 -26.19 0.22
C LEU A 327 -4.40 -25.57 1.61
N ARG A 328 -3.63 -24.48 1.78
CA ARG A 328 -3.52 -23.77 3.07
C ARG A 328 -4.85 -23.19 3.56
N HIS A 329 -5.66 -22.66 2.65
CA HIS A 329 -6.96 -22.07 2.99
C HIS A 329 -7.98 -23.17 3.33
N VAL A 330 -7.98 -24.25 2.55
CA VAL A 330 -8.86 -25.41 2.77
C VAL A 330 -8.54 -26.08 4.11
N LEU A 331 -7.26 -26.29 4.44
CA LEU A 331 -6.83 -26.85 5.73
C LEU A 331 -7.25 -25.98 6.91
N ARG A 332 -7.06 -24.65 6.83
CA ARG A 332 -7.51 -23.73 7.90
C ARG A 332 -9.02 -23.77 8.09
N ARG A 333 -9.78 -23.88 7.00
CA ARG A 333 -11.23 -23.98 7.04
C ARG A 333 -11.69 -25.30 7.65
N ALA A 334 -11.13 -26.42 7.21
CA ALA A 334 -11.41 -27.74 7.77
C ALA A 334 -11.07 -27.80 9.27
N ALA A 335 -9.91 -27.25 9.68
CA ALA A 335 -9.51 -27.19 11.08
C ALA A 335 -10.49 -26.37 11.94
N PHE A 336 -10.94 -25.21 11.45
CA PHE A 336 -11.93 -24.39 12.15
C PHE A 336 -13.29 -25.10 12.25
N LEU A 337 -13.74 -25.73 11.16
CA LEU A 337 -15.02 -26.46 11.14
C LEU A 337 -15.00 -27.72 12.00
N LEU A 338 -13.85 -28.38 12.14
CA LEU A 338 -13.68 -29.57 12.99
C LEU A 338 -13.66 -29.22 14.48
N CYS A 339 -13.32 -27.98 14.84
CA CYS A 339 -13.36 -27.51 16.22
C CYS A 339 -14.78 -27.58 16.83
N LEU A 340 -15.82 -27.28 16.04
CA LEU A 340 -17.21 -27.25 16.53
C LEU A 340 -17.74 -28.64 16.95
N PRO A 341 -17.69 -29.70 16.12
CA PRO A 341 -18.10 -31.04 16.55
C PRO A 341 -17.18 -31.60 17.63
N LEU A 342 -15.87 -31.31 17.59
CA LEU A 342 -14.94 -31.67 18.66
C LEU A 342 -15.35 -31.04 20.00
N MET A 343 -15.76 -29.79 19.98
CA MET A 343 -16.21 -29.06 21.15
C MET A 343 -17.55 -29.58 21.68
N LEU A 344 -18.48 -29.94 20.80
CA LEU A 344 -19.74 -30.60 21.19
C LEU A 344 -19.50 -31.99 21.79
N TYR A 345 -18.55 -32.75 21.24
CA TYR A 345 -18.14 -34.05 21.77
C TYR A 345 -17.49 -33.90 23.16
N LEU A 346 -16.55 -32.96 23.32
CA LEU A 346 -15.93 -32.64 24.61
C LEU A 346 -16.93 -32.07 25.63
N ASN A 347 -18.00 -31.41 25.18
CA ASN A 347 -19.07 -30.91 26.05
C ASN A 347 -19.90 -32.03 26.68
N GLN A 348 -20.01 -33.21 26.04
CA GLN A 348 -20.58 -34.40 26.70
C GLN A 348 -19.75 -34.83 27.93
N TRP A 349 -18.47 -34.41 27.96
CA TRP A 349 -17.52 -34.68 29.03
C TRP A 349 -17.34 -33.53 30.03
N ALA A 350 -17.66 -32.27 29.67
CA ALA A 350 -17.41 -31.09 30.50
C ALA A 350 -18.57 -30.08 30.47
N LEU A 351 -19.07 -29.69 31.65
CA LEU A 351 -20.09 -28.66 31.80
C LEU A 351 -19.51 -27.27 31.48
N GLY A 352 -19.91 -26.68 30.34
CA GLY A 352 -19.69 -25.24 30.07
C GLY A 352 -19.37 -24.84 28.63
N LEU A 353 -19.16 -25.79 27.72
CA LEU A 353 -18.75 -25.52 26.33
C LEU A 353 -19.93 -25.14 25.41
N ASN A 354 -21.17 -25.44 25.82
CA ASN A 354 -22.39 -25.05 25.09
C ASN A 354 -22.53 -23.53 24.85
N THR A 355 -22.13 -22.70 25.82
CA THR A 355 -22.26 -21.24 25.71
C THR A 355 -21.37 -20.66 24.63
N LEU A 356 -20.18 -21.23 24.41
CA LEU A 356 -19.23 -20.76 23.40
C LEU A 356 -19.64 -21.26 22.00
N VAL A 357 -20.23 -22.46 21.85
CA VAL A 357 -20.85 -22.87 20.58
C VAL A 357 -22.02 -21.95 20.21
N LEU A 358 -22.89 -21.63 21.17
CA LEU A 358 -23.99 -20.66 20.98
C LEU A 358 -23.45 -19.27 20.64
N LEU A 359 -22.38 -18.82 21.29
CA LEU A 359 -21.73 -17.54 20.99
C LEU A 359 -21.20 -17.50 19.56
N VAL A 360 -20.53 -18.56 19.09
CA VAL A 360 -20.02 -18.64 17.71
C VAL A 360 -21.17 -18.62 16.70
N MET A 361 -22.26 -19.34 16.94
CA MET A 361 -23.47 -19.26 16.12
C MET A 361 -24.10 -17.87 16.14
N PHE A 362 -24.18 -17.25 17.31
CA PHE A 362 -24.77 -15.93 17.50
C PHE A 362 -23.96 -14.86 16.76
N ILE A 363 -22.63 -14.87 16.90
CA ILE A 363 -21.76 -13.95 16.15
C ILE A 363 -21.96 -14.17 14.65
N ASN A 364 -21.96 -15.41 14.17
CA ASN A 364 -22.17 -15.71 12.75
C ASN A 364 -23.51 -15.19 12.19
N LEU A 365 -24.55 -15.06 13.01
CA LEU A 365 -25.85 -14.50 12.59
C LEU A 365 -25.74 -13.03 12.20
N PHE A 366 -24.89 -12.25 12.89
CA PHE A 366 -24.70 -10.82 12.62
C PHE A 366 -23.81 -10.55 11.40
N LEU A 367 -23.09 -11.55 10.88
CA LEU A 367 -22.06 -11.34 9.85
C LEU A 367 -22.54 -11.41 8.38
N GLN A 368 -23.86 -11.41 8.10
CA GLN A 368 -24.48 -11.21 6.76
C GLN A 368 -23.81 -11.92 5.53
N GLY A 369 -23.03 -12.99 5.74
CA GLY A 369 -22.33 -13.73 4.67
C GLY A 369 -20.80 -13.80 4.76
N ASP A 370 -20.13 -13.06 5.65
CA ASP A 370 -18.69 -13.19 5.93
C ASP A 370 -18.49 -13.89 7.28
N LEU A 371 -18.74 -15.21 7.33
CA LEU A 371 -18.77 -15.97 8.58
C LEU A 371 -17.40 -15.95 9.31
N LEU A 372 -17.37 -16.19 10.61
CA LEU A 372 -16.11 -16.27 11.38
C LEU A 372 -15.10 -17.24 10.75
N GLN A 373 -15.58 -18.39 10.25
CA GLN A 373 -14.77 -19.37 9.54
C GLN A 373 -14.12 -18.81 8.26
N ASP A 374 -14.83 -17.94 7.54
CA ASP A 374 -14.38 -17.34 6.28
C ASP A 374 -13.28 -16.32 6.58
N ARG A 375 -13.45 -15.55 7.66
CA ARG A 375 -12.44 -14.61 8.15
C ARG A 375 -11.18 -15.33 8.60
N PHE A 376 -11.29 -16.44 9.33
CA PHE A 376 -10.12 -17.18 9.81
C PHE A 376 -9.37 -17.90 8.67
N SER A 377 -10.12 -18.52 7.76
CA SER A 377 -9.53 -19.26 6.63
C SER A 377 -9.05 -18.36 5.49
N GLY A 378 -9.50 -17.10 5.43
CA GLY A 378 -9.22 -16.21 4.30
C GLY A 378 -10.00 -16.58 3.04
N THR A 379 -11.13 -17.25 3.19
CA THR A 379 -12.01 -17.69 2.09
C THR A 379 -13.29 -16.88 2.05
N ARG A 380 -14.01 -16.92 0.93
CA ARG A 380 -15.35 -16.36 0.75
C ARG A 380 -16.17 -17.32 -0.10
N ILE A 381 -17.44 -17.50 0.26
CA ILE A 381 -18.38 -18.29 -0.52
C ILE A 381 -19.30 -17.34 -1.27
N ILE A 382 -19.28 -17.46 -2.60
CA ILE A 382 -20.07 -16.62 -3.50
C ILE A 382 -21.23 -17.41 -4.09
N ASN A 383 -22.35 -16.74 -4.29
CA ASN A 383 -23.47 -17.22 -5.10
C ASN A 383 -23.19 -16.86 -6.56
N TRP A 384 -22.77 -17.85 -7.36
CA TRP A 384 -22.34 -17.62 -8.74
C TRP A 384 -23.48 -17.19 -9.68
N PRO A 385 -24.68 -17.82 -9.65
CA PRO A 385 -25.83 -17.35 -10.42
C PRO A 385 -26.21 -15.89 -10.14
N GLU A 386 -26.28 -15.51 -8.87
CA GLU A 386 -26.68 -14.16 -8.46
C GLU A 386 -25.62 -13.11 -8.84
N THR A 387 -24.35 -13.45 -8.66
CA THR A 387 -23.22 -12.63 -9.12
C THR A 387 -23.30 -12.38 -10.63
N ARG A 388 -23.56 -13.42 -11.42
CA ARG A 388 -23.66 -13.30 -12.88
C ARG A 388 -24.81 -12.40 -13.31
N ASN A 389 -25.94 -12.44 -12.59
CA ASN A 389 -27.09 -11.57 -12.88
C ASN A 389 -26.75 -10.10 -12.58
N ARG A 390 -26.14 -9.81 -11.43
CA ARG A 390 -25.68 -8.44 -11.09
C ARG A 390 -24.66 -7.90 -12.09
N GLN A 391 -23.78 -8.75 -12.60
CA GLN A 391 -22.81 -8.36 -13.64
C GLN A 391 -23.46 -8.08 -15.01
N ARG A 392 -24.58 -8.75 -15.32
CA ARG A 392 -25.35 -8.49 -16.56
C ARG A 392 -26.11 -7.17 -16.46
N GLU A 393 -26.76 -6.90 -15.33
CA GLU A 393 -27.51 -5.65 -15.07
C GLU A 393 -26.65 -4.39 -15.09
N ARG A 394 -25.33 -4.51 -14.86
CA ARG A 394 -24.40 -3.38 -14.93
C ARG A 394 -23.80 -3.14 -16.32
N ARG A 395 -23.90 -4.12 -17.23
CA ARG A 395 -23.34 -4.06 -18.59
C ARG A 395 -24.37 -3.69 -19.65
N GLY A 396 -25.65 -3.93 -19.38
CA GLY A 396 -26.76 -3.38 -20.16
C GLY A 396 -27.16 -2.03 -19.58
#